data_AF-A0A317XR35-F1
#
_entry.id   AF-A0A317XR35-F1
#
_cell.length_a   1.000
_cell.length_b   1.000
_cell.length_c   1.000
_cell.angle_alpha   90.00
_cell.angle_beta   90.00
_cell.angle_gamma   90.00
#
_symmetry.space_group_name_H-M   'P 1'
#
loop_
_entity.id
_entity.type
_entity.pdbx_description
1 polymer ?
#
loop_
_entity_poly.entity_id
_entity_poly.type
_entity_poly.pdbx_seq_one_letter_code
_entity_poly.pdbx_strand_id
1 'polypeptide(L)' 'MGRCFGGSMVFTTVVRNTAKSKNSSQHNQVRKAHRNGIKKPKTNKYPSMRGVDPKFVRNQRYAKHGTMKAVKEAKAAQA' A
#
# COMPACT_ATOMS: atom_id res chain seq x y z
N MET A 1 -25.42 8.03 -30.77
CA MET A 1 -26.23 6.96 -31.37
C MET A 1 -25.52 5.65 -31.07
N GLY A 2 -26.02 4.69 -30.32
CA GLY A 2 -27.37 4.31 -29.96
C GLY A 2 -27.45 2.80 -30.15
N ARG A 3 -27.50 2.05 -29.04
CA ARG A 3 -28.14 0.72 -28.92
C ARG A 3 -28.14 0.31 -27.44
N CYS A 4 -29.13 0.83 -26.73
CA CYS A 4 -29.74 0.14 -25.61
C CYS A 4 -30.71 -0.90 -26.20
N PHE A 5 -30.49 -2.18 -25.90
CA PHE A 5 -31.49 -3.24 -25.89
C PHE A 5 -31.07 -4.10 -24.68
N GLY A 6 -31.78 -4.07 -23.55
CA GLY A 6 -33.18 -4.48 -23.46
C GLY A 6 -33.22 -5.94 -23.03
N GLY A 7 -32.68 -6.24 -21.85
CA GLY A 7 -32.75 -7.56 -21.23
C GLY A 7 -33.27 -7.40 -19.82
N SER A 8 -34.59 -7.25 -19.68
CA SER A 8 -35.29 -7.36 -18.40
C SER A 8 -35.23 -8.82 -17.95
N MET A 9 -34.12 -9.22 -17.35
CA MET A 9 -34.09 -10.48 -16.62
C MET A 9 -34.91 -10.26 -15.36
N VAL A 10 -36.12 -10.82 -15.38
CA VAL A 10 -37.05 -10.99 -14.27
C VAL A 10 -36.32 -11.00 -12.93
N PHE A 11 -36.51 -9.94 -12.15
CA PHE A 11 -36.13 -9.90 -10.75
C PHE A 11 -37.08 -10.87 -10.04
N THR A 12 -36.74 -12.16 -10.06
CA THR A 12 -37.43 -13.17 -9.26
C THR A 12 -37.13 -12.84 -7.80
N THR A 13 -37.99 -12.07 -7.15
CA THR A 13 -38.09 -12.02 -5.69
C THR A 13 -38.61 -13.36 -5.22
N VAL A 14 -37.76 -14.38 -5.25
CA VAL A 14 -37.98 -15.58 -4.45
C VAL A 14 -37.90 -15.10 -3.01
N VAL A 15 -39.07 -15.04 -2.35
CA VAL A 15 -39.19 -14.83 -0.91
C VAL A 15 -38.35 -15.92 -0.24
N ARG A 16 -37.13 -15.58 0.17
CA ARG A 16 -36.28 -16.47 0.95
C ARG A 16 -36.84 -16.47 2.37
N ASN A 17 -37.66 -17.46 2.71
CA ASN A 17 -38.01 -17.76 4.09
C ASN A 17 -36.74 -18.23 4.82
N THR A 18 -36.06 -17.33 5.51
CA THR A 18 -35.02 -17.68 6.49
C THR A 18 -35.41 -17.06 7.82
N ALA A 19 -36.05 -17.84 8.69
CA ALA A 19 -36.36 -17.36 10.04
C ALA A 19 -35.09 -16.88 10.77
N LYS A 20 -33.93 -17.53 10.54
CA LYS A 20 -32.58 -17.05 10.90
C LYS A 20 -31.54 -17.58 9.90
N SER A 21 -30.57 -16.76 9.51
CA SER A 21 -29.39 -17.14 8.70
C SER A 21 -28.12 -17.17 9.56
N LYS A 22 -27.06 -17.87 9.10
CA LYS A 22 -25.75 -17.82 9.77
C LYS A 22 -25.08 -16.46 9.53
N ASN A 23 -24.79 -15.74 10.62
CA ASN A 23 -24.32 -14.36 10.55
C ASN A 23 -22.82 -14.21 10.21
N SER A 24 -21.99 -15.26 10.40
CA SER A 24 -20.54 -15.18 10.15
C SER A 24 -19.90 -16.55 9.85
N SER A 25 -18.86 -16.56 9.02
CA SER A 25 -18.01 -17.72 8.74
C SER A 25 -16.60 -17.31 8.27
N GLN A 26 -15.56 -17.91 8.86
CA GLN A 26 -14.17 -17.71 8.46
C GLN A 26 -13.57 -18.89 7.67
N HIS A 27 -14.39 -19.92 7.38
CA HIS A 27 -13.95 -21.22 6.85
C HIS A 27 -13.06 -21.13 5.59
N ASN A 28 -13.40 -20.22 4.67
CA ASN A 28 -12.70 -20.09 3.39
C ASN A 28 -11.66 -18.96 3.37
N GLN A 29 -11.48 -18.22 4.46
CA GLN A 29 -10.61 -17.03 4.44
C GLN A 29 -9.13 -17.42 4.36
N VAL A 30 -8.72 -18.40 5.19
CA VAL A 30 -7.36 -18.94 5.23
C VAL A 30 -6.97 -19.50 3.87
N ARG A 31 -7.81 -20.37 3.30
CA ARG A 31 -7.55 -20.97 1.97
C ARG A 31 -7.34 -19.91 0.89
N LYS A 32 -8.18 -18.87 0.85
CA LYS A 32 -8.03 -17.77 -0.12
C LYS A 32 -6.73 -16.98 0.09
N ALA A 33 -6.35 -16.71 1.33
CA ALA A 33 -5.13 -15.98 1.66
C ALA A 33 -3.87 -16.79 1.27
N HIS A 34 -3.88 -18.10 1.50
CA HIS A 34 -2.75 -18.97 1.14
C HIS A 34 -2.67 -19.28 -0.36
N ARG A 35 -3.78 -19.20 -1.13
CA ARG A 35 -3.71 -19.32 -2.62
C ARG A 35 -2.77 -18.29 -3.25
N ASN A 36 -2.81 -17.05 -2.77
CA ASN A 36 -1.89 -15.98 -3.23
C ASN A 36 -0.60 -15.89 -2.39
N GLY A 37 -0.58 -16.59 -1.26
CA GLY A 37 0.51 -16.58 -0.29
C GLY A 37 0.51 -15.32 0.59
N ILE A 38 0.55 -15.50 1.91
CA ILE A 38 0.74 -14.39 2.85
C ILE A 38 2.23 -14.02 2.87
N LYS A 39 2.60 -12.97 2.14
CA LYS A 39 4.00 -12.51 2.03
C LYS A 39 4.34 -11.57 3.19
N LYS A 40 5.54 -11.73 3.75
CA LYS A 40 6.12 -10.78 4.72
C LYS A 40 6.45 -9.46 3.99
N PRO A 41 6.35 -8.30 4.67
CA PRO A 41 6.81 -7.04 4.09
C PRO A 41 8.31 -7.11 3.79
N LYS A 42 8.73 -6.48 2.70
CA LYS A 42 10.15 -6.44 2.32
C LYS A 42 10.91 -5.54 3.30
N THR A 43 12.01 -6.04 3.85
CA THR A 43 12.95 -5.25 4.64
C THR A 43 13.99 -4.63 3.70
N ASN A 44 14.15 -3.32 3.76
CA ASN A 44 15.19 -2.60 3.03
C ASN A 44 16.33 -2.23 3.99
N LYS A 45 17.57 -2.18 3.50
CA LYS A 45 18.74 -1.77 4.30
C LYS A 45 18.57 -0.37 4.91
N TYR A 46 17.88 0.51 4.19
CA TYR A 46 17.61 1.88 4.64
C TYR A 46 16.08 2.12 4.68
N PRO A 47 15.49 2.30 5.89
CA PRO A 47 14.07 2.61 6.02
C PRO A 47 13.77 4.08 5.72
N SER A 48 12.49 4.41 5.54
CA SER A 48 12.07 5.81 5.37
C SER A 48 12.16 6.59 6.68
N MET A 49 12.59 7.85 6.63
CA MET A 49 12.62 8.76 7.81
C MET A 49 11.26 9.45 8.08
N ARG A 50 10.14 8.87 7.64
CA ARG A 50 8.81 9.43 7.92
C ARG A 50 8.47 9.23 9.40
N GLY A 51 8.04 10.28 10.08
CA GLY A 51 7.72 10.27 11.51
C GLY A 51 8.91 10.59 12.44
N VAL A 52 10.10 10.85 11.89
CA VAL A 52 11.23 11.38 12.67
C VAL A 52 11.01 12.87 12.95
N ASP A 53 11.52 13.35 14.10
CA ASP A 53 11.41 14.75 14.52
C ASP A 53 11.74 15.73 13.37
N PRO A 54 10.82 16.64 13.01
CA PRO A 54 11.06 17.62 11.96
C PRO A 54 12.28 18.51 12.19
N LYS A 55 12.67 18.80 13.44
CA LYS A 55 13.87 19.61 13.73
C LYS A 55 15.14 18.85 13.40
N PHE A 56 15.24 17.60 13.82
CA PHE A 56 16.34 16.71 13.43
C PHE A 56 16.45 16.53 11.91
N VAL A 57 15.33 16.26 11.22
CA VAL A 57 15.33 16.04 9.76
C VAL A 57 15.77 17.30 9.01
N ARG A 58 15.32 18.49 9.43
CA ARG A 58 15.76 19.76 8.84
C ARG A 58 17.27 19.96 8.98
N ASN A 59 17.83 19.76 10.17
CA ASN A 59 19.26 19.86 10.40
C ASN A 59 20.05 18.83 9.57
N GLN A 60 19.60 17.57 9.56
CA GLN A 60 20.27 16.51 8.80
C GLN A 60 20.36 16.82 7.30
N ARG A 61 19.32 17.45 6.73
CA ARG A 61 19.34 17.90 5.32
C ARG A 61 20.46 18.90 5.06
N TYR A 62 20.59 19.94 5.90
CA TYR A 62 21.63 20.95 5.75
C TYR A 62 23.03 20.38 5.95
N ALA A 63 23.24 19.51 6.95
CA ALA A 63 24.51 18.84 7.16
C ALA A 63 24.95 18.02 5.94
N LYS A 64 24.05 17.20 5.37
CA LYS A 64 24.32 16.41 4.15
C LYS A 64 24.65 17.30 2.96
N HIS A 65 23.94 18.43 2.78
CA HIS A 65 24.24 19.37 1.70
C HIS A 65 25.61 20.04 1.86
N GLY A 66 25.98 20.41 3.09
CA GLY A 66 27.30 20.99 3.39
C GLY A 66 28.44 20.02 3.10
N THR A 67 28.34 18.77 3.56
CA THR A 67 29.39 17.76 3.33
C THR A 67 29.57 17.44 1.85
N MET A 68 28.47 17.36 1.07
CA MET A 68 28.56 17.14 -0.37
C MET A 68 29.30 18.25 -1.11
N LYS A 69 29.11 19.52 -0.70
CA LYS A 69 29.82 20.67 -1.29
C LYS A 69 31.32 20.61 -0.97
N ALA A 70 31.67 20.43 0.30
CA ALA A 70 33.07 20.35 0.74
C ALA A 70 33.82 19.18 0.07
N VAL A 71 33.18 18.01 -0.05
CA VAL A 71 33.78 16.86 -0.74
C VAL A 71 33.96 17.14 -2.24
N LYS A 72 33.04 17.86 -2.88
CA LYS A 72 33.16 18.23 -4.29
C LYS A 72 34.33 19.18 -4.52
N GLU A 73 34.48 20.19 -3.68
CA GLU A 73 35.59 21.16 -3.73
C GLU A 73 36.94 20.47 -3.47
N ALA A 74 37.02 19.61 -2.45
CA ALA A 74 38.22 18.84 -2.17
C ALA A 74 38.63 17.92 -3.34
N LYS A 75 37.65 17.31 -4.02
CA LYS A 75 37.91 16.50 -5.23
C LYS A 75 38.35 17.34 -6.42
N ALA A 76 37.79 18.53 -6.60
CA ALA A 76 38.17 19.44 -7.68
C ALA A 76 39.57 20.04 -7.46
N ALA A 77 39.99 20.23 -6.21
CA ALA A 77 41.34 20.70 -5.87
C ALA A 77 42.42 19.61 -5.95
N GLN A 78 42.03 18.34 -5.91
CA GLN A 78 42.94 17.19 -6.09
C GLN A 78 43.09 16.74 -7.55
N ALA A 79 42.26 17.28 -8.46
CA ALA A 79 42.34 17.08 -9.89
C ALA A 79 43.17 18.19 -10.54
#